data_AF-K0RVD5-F1
#
_entry.id   AF-K0RVD5-F1
#
_cell.length_a   1.000
_cell.length_b   1.000
_cell.length_c   1.000
_cell.angle_alpha   90.00
_cell.angle_beta   90.00
_cell.angle_gamma   90.00
#
_symmetry.space_group_name_H-M   'P 1'
#
loop_
_entity.id
_entity.type
_entity.pdbx_description
1 polymer ?
#
loop_
_entity_poly.entity_id
_entity_poly.type
_entity_poly.pdbx_seq_one_letter_code
_entity_poly.pdbx_strand_id
1 'polypeptide(L)'
;LRSVYVAAGVRGNPIVFLMTDSQIVNEHFLVYINGIITSGWIPDLFPKEDIDNILGSIANEAKSAGVPDTPESRINFFVSKVKKNLHVVLAFSPVGDTFRTRARRFPGLVNSTVIDPFQPWPRDALVSVAERFLKDVEMSVDESPDERAPVQLRHAKVAPGAHLVLQVPAGEQADQTDLLRLVDRLDVGLSTLRKTSQDVTELQKDLKITMEKVGEKKVATDKLIEQGRRKGRH
;
A
#
# COMPACT_ATOMS: atom_id res chain seq x y z
N LEU A 1 18.69 16.78 -7.98
CA LEU A 1 17.74 16.34 -9.04
C LEU A 1 18.38 15.38 -10.03
N ARG A 2 19.48 15.74 -10.72
CA ARG A 2 20.16 14.84 -11.68
C ARG A 2 20.48 13.45 -11.13
N SER A 3 21.10 13.39 -9.95
CA SER A 3 21.44 12.12 -9.28
C SER A 3 20.22 11.25 -8.98
N VAL A 4 19.12 11.86 -8.54
CA VAL A 4 17.84 11.19 -8.26
C VAL A 4 17.23 10.61 -9.54
N TYR A 5 17.27 11.37 -10.64
CA TYR A 5 16.82 10.92 -11.96
C TYR A 5 17.62 9.71 -12.46
N VAL A 6 18.95 9.73 -12.33
CA VAL A 6 19.80 8.61 -12.74
C VAL A 6 19.53 7.38 -11.85
N ALA A 7 19.37 7.56 -10.55
CA ALA A 7 19.09 6.46 -9.63
C ALA A 7 17.69 5.83 -9.88
N ALA A 8 16.66 6.65 -10.14
CA ALA A 8 15.31 6.17 -10.43
C ALA A 8 15.19 5.56 -11.84
N GLY A 9 15.79 6.21 -12.84
CA GLY A 9 15.65 5.84 -14.24
C GLY A 9 16.65 4.80 -14.73
N VAL A 10 17.94 4.91 -14.39
CA VAL A 10 18.96 3.94 -14.83
C VAL A 10 18.94 2.72 -13.92
N ARG A 11 19.14 2.92 -12.61
CA ARG A 11 19.23 1.79 -11.65
C ARG A 11 17.87 1.16 -11.36
N GLY A 12 16.78 1.88 -11.59
CA GLY A 12 15.44 1.39 -11.30
C GLY A 12 15.07 1.40 -9.82
N ASN A 13 15.79 2.17 -8.99
CA ASN A 13 15.55 2.18 -7.56
C ASN A 13 14.29 3.01 -7.24
N PRO A 14 13.32 2.47 -6.48
CA PRO A 14 12.20 3.26 -5.99
C PRO A 14 12.72 4.30 -4.98
N ILE A 15 12.46 5.58 -5.25
CA ILE A 15 12.96 6.72 -4.48
C ILE A 15 11.80 7.68 -4.20
N VAL A 16 11.71 8.09 -2.95
CA VAL A 16 10.84 9.20 -2.52
C VAL A 16 11.68 10.46 -2.37
N PHE A 17 11.34 11.50 -3.11
CA PHE A 17 11.91 12.83 -2.99
C PHE A 17 10.98 13.72 -2.15
N LEU A 18 11.31 13.85 -0.86
CA LEU A 18 10.60 14.71 0.07
C LEU A 18 11.21 16.11 0.10
N MET A 19 10.37 17.14 -0.01
CA MET A 19 10.79 18.54 0.15
C MET A 19 9.77 19.33 0.98
N THR A 20 10.27 20.08 1.96
CA THR A 20 9.43 20.97 2.79
C THR A 20 9.44 22.40 2.27
N ASP A 21 8.42 23.18 2.62
CA ASP A 21 8.29 24.59 2.25
C ASP A 21 9.53 25.44 2.59
N SER A 22 10.15 25.16 3.72
CA SER A 22 11.28 25.86 4.30
C SER A 22 12.58 25.61 3.53
N GLN A 23 12.67 24.50 2.80
CA GLN A 23 13.80 24.17 1.93
C GLN A 23 13.73 24.88 0.57
N ILE A 24 12.57 25.48 0.23
CA ILE A 24 12.38 26.18 -1.05
C ILE A 24 12.83 27.63 -0.89
N VAL A 25 14.14 27.82 -0.98
CA VAL A 25 14.78 29.15 -0.96
C VAL A 25 14.55 29.90 -2.28
N ASN A 26 14.54 29.18 -3.40
CA ASN A 26 14.36 29.76 -4.73
C ASN A 26 13.15 29.15 -5.44
N GLU A 27 12.23 30.01 -5.90
CA GLU A 27 11.02 29.61 -6.61
C GLU A 27 11.31 29.01 -7.99
N HIS A 28 12.47 29.28 -8.61
CA HIS A 28 12.88 28.59 -9.83
C HIS A 28 12.96 27.08 -9.64
N PHE A 29 13.20 26.60 -8.41
CA PHE A 29 13.21 25.17 -8.15
C PHE A 29 11.83 24.53 -8.37
N LEU A 30 10.75 25.26 -8.14
CA LEU A 30 9.39 24.78 -8.38
C LEU A 30 9.08 24.58 -9.87
N VAL A 31 9.77 25.29 -10.76
CA VAL A 31 9.66 25.06 -12.21
C VAL A 31 10.11 23.64 -12.56
N TYR A 32 11.25 23.22 -11.98
CA TYR A 32 11.76 21.86 -12.17
C TYR A 32 10.80 20.82 -11.61
N ILE A 33 10.36 20.99 -10.36
CA ILE A 33 9.39 20.08 -9.73
C ILE A 33 8.10 19.97 -10.54
N ASN A 34 7.56 21.10 -11.01
CA ASN A 34 6.38 21.10 -11.88
C ASN A 34 6.64 20.30 -13.17
N GLY A 35 7.83 20.37 -13.76
CA GLY A 35 8.24 19.52 -14.89
C GLY A 35 8.26 18.04 -14.53
N ILE A 36 8.80 17.65 -13.37
CA ILE A 36 8.80 16.24 -12.91
C ILE A 36 7.37 15.73 -12.77
N ILE A 37 6.50 16.51 -12.14
CA ILE A 37 5.14 16.08 -11.80
C ILE A 37 4.25 16.01 -13.05
N THR A 38 4.37 16.96 -13.97
CA THR A 38 3.49 17.06 -15.15
C THR A 38 3.95 16.17 -16.30
N SER A 39 5.21 16.30 -16.74
CA SER A 39 5.73 15.57 -17.90
C SER A 39 6.62 14.38 -17.51
N GLY A 40 7.20 14.38 -16.30
CA GLY A 40 8.25 13.43 -15.91
C GLY A 40 9.63 13.76 -16.48
N TRP A 41 9.74 14.82 -17.29
CA TRP A 41 10.96 15.22 -17.96
C TRP A 41 11.19 16.73 -17.85
N ILE A 42 12.42 17.12 -17.55
CA ILE A 42 12.80 18.52 -17.44
C ILE A 42 13.72 18.86 -18.63
N PRO A 43 13.33 19.81 -19.51
CA PRO A 43 14.21 20.32 -20.55
C PRO A 43 15.48 20.94 -19.96
N ASP A 44 16.62 20.77 -20.64
CA ASP A 44 17.94 21.29 -20.24
C ASP A 44 18.43 20.88 -18.84
N LEU A 45 17.80 19.86 -18.22
CA LEU A 45 18.29 19.32 -16.96
C LEU A 45 19.65 18.66 -17.14
N PHE A 46 19.86 17.95 -18.25
CA PHE A 46 21.08 17.23 -18.57
C PHE A 46 21.75 17.82 -19.81
N PRO A 47 23.09 17.97 -19.80
CA PRO A 47 23.83 18.23 -21.04
C PRO A 47 23.67 17.05 -22.01
N LYS A 48 23.86 17.31 -23.31
CA LYS A 48 23.68 16.27 -24.36
C LYS A 48 24.52 15.02 -24.10
N GLU A 49 25.74 15.19 -23.63
CA GLU A 49 26.66 14.10 -23.28
C GLU A 49 26.09 13.17 -22.19
N ASP A 50 25.46 13.74 -21.15
CA ASP A 50 24.84 12.96 -20.07
C ASP A 50 23.61 12.19 -20.57
N ILE A 51 22.84 12.79 -21.49
CA ILE A 51 21.68 12.12 -22.09
C ILE A 51 22.14 10.89 -22.88
N ASP A 52 23.17 11.03 -23.71
CA ASP A 52 23.71 9.90 -24.49
C ASP A 52 24.22 8.77 -23.59
N ASN A 53 24.89 9.13 -22.48
CA ASN A 53 25.34 8.16 -21.47
C ASN A 53 24.17 7.43 -20.78
N ILE A 54 23.09 8.15 -20.43
CA ILE A 54 21.88 7.56 -19.84
C ILE A 54 21.20 6.63 -20.85
N LEU A 55 21.03 7.07 -22.09
CA LEU A 55 20.41 6.28 -23.16
C LEU A 55 21.23 5.04 -23.51
N GLY A 56 22.56 5.13 -23.45
CA GLY A 56 23.46 3.97 -23.58
C GLY A 56 23.28 2.97 -22.44
N SER A 57 23.17 3.46 -21.20
CA SER A 57 23.02 2.61 -20.01
C SER A 57 21.71 1.81 -20.01
N ILE A 58 20.61 2.39 -20.51
CA ILE A 58 19.30 1.74 -20.57
C ILE A 58 19.06 0.97 -21.89
N ALA A 59 20.00 1.03 -22.85
CA ALA A 59 19.79 0.49 -24.20
C ALA A 59 19.48 -1.01 -24.20
N ASN A 60 20.19 -1.80 -23.38
CA ASN A 60 19.99 -3.24 -23.29
C ASN A 60 18.63 -3.59 -22.69
N GLU A 61 18.19 -2.84 -21.69
CA GLU A 61 16.86 -3.00 -21.08
C GLU A 61 15.75 -2.59 -22.04
N ALA A 62 15.92 -1.47 -22.75
CA ALA A 62 14.96 -0.99 -23.74
C ALA A 62 14.77 -2.00 -24.89
N LYS A 63 15.88 -2.60 -25.36
CA LYS A 63 15.84 -3.69 -26.36
C LYS A 63 15.12 -4.92 -25.84
N SER A 64 15.37 -5.30 -24.58
CA SER A 64 14.70 -6.43 -23.93
C SER A 64 13.20 -6.18 -23.75
N ALA A 65 12.80 -4.91 -23.58
CA ALA A 65 11.41 -4.47 -23.49
C ALA A 65 10.73 -4.26 -24.87
N GLY A 66 11.42 -4.54 -25.98
CA GLY A 66 10.88 -4.39 -27.33
C GLY A 66 10.71 -2.94 -27.81
N VAL A 67 11.40 -1.99 -27.18
CA VAL A 67 11.34 -0.57 -27.55
C VAL A 67 12.15 -0.34 -28.84
N PRO A 68 11.61 0.40 -29.83
CA PRO A 68 12.34 0.74 -31.06
C PRO A 68 13.66 1.47 -30.76
N ASP A 69 14.68 1.23 -31.59
CA ASP A 69 16.02 1.80 -31.40
C ASP A 69 16.13 3.28 -31.84
N THR A 70 15.07 4.06 -31.68
CA THR A 70 15.06 5.50 -31.95
C THR A 70 15.34 6.29 -30.66
N PRO A 71 16.08 7.41 -30.73
CA PRO A 71 16.38 8.24 -29.56
C PRO A 71 15.13 8.68 -28.79
N GLU A 72 14.08 9.08 -29.50
CA GLU A 72 12.79 9.49 -28.89
C GLU A 72 12.11 8.35 -28.12
N SER A 73 12.08 7.14 -28.69
CA SER A 73 11.49 5.98 -28.02
C SER A 73 12.26 5.62 -26.75
N ARG A 74 13.60 5.70 -26.78
CA ARG A 74 14.44 5.43 -25.61
C ARG A 74 14.27 6.50 -24.52
N ILE A 75 14.11 7.77 -24.88
CA ILE A 75 13.79 8.84 -23.93
C ILE A 75 12.42 8.58 -23.28
N ASN A 76 11.40 8.23 -24.07
CA ASN A 76 10.08 7.91 -23.54
C ASN A 76 10.11 6.70 -22.59
N PHE A 77 10.90 5.67 -22.91
CA PHE A 77 11.13 4.53 -22.02
C PHE A 77 11.81 4.95 -20.71
N PHE A 78 12.83 5.79 -20.78
CA PHE A 78 13.48 6.36 -19.60
C PHE A 78 12.49 7.14 -18.72
N VAL A 79 11.69 8.03 -19.32
CA VAL A 79 10.69 8.84 -18.61
C VAL A 79 9.64 7.95 -17.94
N SER A 80 9.18 6.89 -18.61
CA SER A 80 8.27 5.90 -18.03
C SER A 80 8.86 5.24 -16.79
N LYS A 81 10.14 4.83 -16.86
CA LYS A 81 10.85 4.22 -15.73
C LYS A 81 11.06 5.20 -14.58
N VAL A 82 11.38 6.46 -14.87
CA VAL A 82 11.45 7.52 -13.86
C VAL A 82 10.09 7.71 -13.19
N LYS A 83 9.00 7.82 -13.94
CA LYS A 83 7.65 7.99 -13.38
C LYS A 83 7.22 6.82 -12.48
N LYS A 84 7.69 5.61 -12.78
CA LYS A 84 7.41 4.42 -11.96
C LYS A 84 8.17 4.42 -10.64
N ASN A 85 9.41 4.92 -10.63
CA ASN A 85 10.30 4.76 -9.49
C ASN A 85 10.48 6.04 -8.67
N LEU A 86 10.20 7.22 -9.23
CA LEU A 86 10.37 8.49 -8.54
C LEU A 86 9.03 9.02 -8.05
N HIS A 87 8.85 9.04 -6.73
CA HIS A 87 7.72 9.69 -6.08
C HIS A 87 8.17 11.01 -5.49
N VAL A 88 7.46 12.09 -5.82
CA VAL A 88 7.72 13.40 -5.24
C VAL A 88 6.68 13.65 -4.15
N VAL A 89 7.18 14.07 -2.98
CA VAL A 89 6.38 14.44 -1.83
C VAL A 89 6.71 15.88 -1.44
N LEU A 90 5.73 16.77 -1.52
CA LEU A 90 5.91 18.17 -1.12
C LEU A 90 5.11 18.43 0.15
N ALA A 91 5.77 18.99 1.16
CA ALA A 91 5.16 19.34 2.44
C ALA A 91 5.03 20.87 2.55
N PHE A 92 3.83 21.41 2.31
CA PHE A 92 3.56 22.84 2.41
C PHE A 92 2.74 23.20 3.65
N SER A 93 3.09 24.27 4.35
CA SER A 93 2.17 24.83 5.33
C SER A 93 0.96 25.49 4.63
N PRO A 94 -0.29 25.22 5.07
CA PRO A 94 -1.46 25.95 4.61
C PRO A 94 -1.55 27.35 5.24
N VAL A 95 -0.66 27.66 6.19
CA VAL A 95 -0.62 28.95 6.89
C VAL A 95 0.10 29.98 6.02
N GLY A 96 -0.62 31.01 5.58
CA GLY A 96 -0.09 32.14 4.80
C GLY A 96 -0.41 32.07 3.29
N ASP A 97 -0.07 33.13 2.57
CA ASP A 97 -0.40 33.28 1.14
C ASP A 97 0.63 32.67 0.17
N THR A 98 1.77 32.19 0.70
CA THR A 98 2.88 31.63 -0.08
C THR A 98 2.46 30.40 -0.86
N PHE A 99 1.82 29.42 -0.21
CA PHE A 99 1.32 28.23 -0.91
C PHE A 99 0.27 28.59 -1.96
N ARG A 100 -0.69 29.45 -1.63
CA ARG A 100 -1.74 29.90 -2.56
C ARG A 100 -1.16 30.61 -3.79
N THR A 101 -0.11 31.39 -3.61
CA THR A 101 0.57 32.10 -4.72
C THR A 101 1.36 31.12 -5.60
N ARG A 102 2.04 30.14 -4.99
CA ARG A 102 2.75 29.07 -5.71
C ARG A 102 1.79 28.17 -6.50
N ALA A 103 0.67 27.77 -5.90
CA ALA A 103 -0.36 26.96 -6.53
C ALA A 103 -0.97 27.65 -7.77
N ARG A 104 -1.16 28.98 -7.72
CA ARG A 104 -1.65 29.76 -8.88
C ARG A 104 -0.60 29.88 -9.99
N ARG A 105 0.68 30.00 -9.64
CA ARG A 105 1.78 30.10 -10.63
C ARG A 105 2.11 28.75 -11.27
N PHE A 106 1.97 27.67 -10.51
CA PHE A 106 2.32 26.31 -10.92
C PHE A 106 1.12 25.38 -10.73
N PRO A 107 0.15 25.38 -11.67
CA PRO A 107 -1.08 24.58 -11.54
C PRO A 107 -0.81 23.07 -11.50
N GLY A 108 0.32 22.59 -12.05
CA GLY A 108 0.70 21.18 -11.96
C GLY A 108 0.99 20.70 -10.54
N LEU A 109 1.29 21.62 -9.60
CA LEU A 109 1.41 21.29 -8.18
C LEU A 109 0.08 20.89 -7.53
N VAL A 110 -1.05 21.23 -8.14
CA VAL A 110 -2.40 20.94 -7.62
C VAL A 110 -3.12 19.92 -8.51
N ASN A 111 -2.94 20.01 -9.82
CA ASN A 111 -3.68 19.20 -10.78
C ASN A 111 -3.10 17.80 -10.99
N SER A 112 -1.80 17.62 -10.73
CA SER A 112 -1.06 16.38 -11.04
C SER A 112 -0.55 15.68 -9.78
N THR A 113 -1.14 16.03 -8.64
CA THR A 113 -0.76 15.59 -7.29
C THR A 113 -2.02 15.28 -6.49
N VAL A 114 -1.90 14.35 -5.56
CA VAL A 114 -2.91 14.11 -4.54
C VAL A 114 -2.58 15.00 -3.36
N ILE A 115 -3.54 15.85 -2.98
CA ILE A 115 -3.45 16.69 -1.79
C ILE A 115 -3.97 15.91 -0.59
N ASP A 116 -3.09 15.63 0.37
CA ASP A 116 -3.47 15.12 1.68
C ASP A 116 -3.47 16.26 2.72
N PRO A 117 -4.64 16.76 3.13
CA PRO A 117 -4.74 17.77 4.17
C PRO A 117 -4.48 17.13 5.55
N PHE A 118 -3.38 17.51 6.18
CA PHE A 118 -3.14 17.17 7.58
C PHE A 118 -4.21 17.80 8.48
N GLN A 119 -5.18 16.99 8.87
CA GLN A 119 -6.23 17.39 9.80
C GLN A 119 -5.70 17.37 11.24
N PRO A 120 -6.21 18.25 12.11
CA PRO A 120 -5.89 18.16 13.53
C PRO A 120 -6.31 16.79 14.05
N TRP A 121 -5.46 16.20 14.88
CA TRP A 121 -5.73 14.90 15.47
C TRP A 121 -7.01 14.95 16.30
N PRO A 122 -7.92 13.95 16.20
CA PRO A 122 -9.08 13.87 17.06
C PRO A 122 -8.64 13.71 18.52
N ARG A 123 -9.50 14.17 19.45
CA ARG A 123 -9.19 14.13 20.89
C ARG A 123 -8.78 12.73 21.35
N ASP A 124 -9.43 11.70 20.83
CA ASP A 124 -9.16 10.31 21.21
C ASP A 124 -7.77 9.84 20.77
N ALA A 125 -7.31 10.27 19.59
CA ALA A 125 -5.95 9.97 19.13
C ALA A 125 -4.89 10.73 19.94
N LEU A 126 -5.17 11.98 20.33
CA LEU A 126 -4.30 12.76 21.22
C LEU A 126 -4.19 12.11 22.60
N VAL A 127 -5.31 11.65 23.17
CA VAL A 127 -5.32 10.93 24.45
C VAL A 127 -4.54 9.62 24.34
N SER A 128 -4.74 8.84 23.28
CA SER A 128 -4.02 7.58 23.06
C SER A 128 -2.50 7.76 22.92
N VAL A 129 -2.07 8.81 22.20
CA VAL A 129 -0.63 9.13 22.08
C VAL A 129 -0.07 9.63 23.41
N ALA A 130 -0.80 10.48 24.12
CA ALA A 130 -0.39 10.96 25.43
C ALA A 130 -0.25 9.81 26.45
N GLU A 131 -1.21 8.89 26.50
CA GLU A 131 -1.16 7.69 27.35
C GLU A 131 0.04 6.81 27.00
N ARG A 132 0.32 6.61 25.70
CA ARG A 132 1.47 5.80 25.26
C ARG A 132 2.80 6.47 25.58
N PHE A 133 2.88 7.79 25.49
CA PHE A 133 4.09 8.56 25.78
C PHE A 133 4.36 8.69 27.28
N LEU A 134 3.31 8.76 28.10
CA LEU A 134 3.38 8.89 29.56
C LEU A 134 3.56 7.55 30.27
N LYS A 135 3.39 6.42 29.57
CA LYS A 135 3.53 5.08 30.16
C LYS A 135 4.92 4.83 30.77
N ASP A 136 5.95 5.46 30.21
CA ASP A 136 7.35 5.31 30.64
C ASP A 136 7.81 6.44 31.59
N VAL A 137 6.92 7.38 31.93
CA VAL A 137 7.22 8.50 32.83
C VAL A 137 6.61 8.19 34.20
N GLU A 138 7.45 7.88 35.19
CA GLU A 138 7.04 7.83 36.60
C GLU A 138 6.58 9.23 37.05
N MET A 139 5.27 9.49 37.00
CA MET A 139 4.70 10.71 37.54
C MET A 139 4.25 10.45 38.99
N SER A 140 4.93 11.10 39.93
CA SER A 140 4.53 11.15 41.33
C SER A 140 3.10 11.70 41.45
N VAL A 141 2.18 10.84 41.90
CA VAL A 141 0.75 11.11 41.97
C VAL A 141 0.46 11.99 43.18
N ASP A 142 0.09 13.25 42.97
CA ASP A 142 -0.63 14.02 44.01
C ASP A 142 -1.63 15.08 43.50
N GLU A 143 -1.90 15.17 42.19
CA GLU A 143 -2.95 16.07 41.69
C GLU A 143 -4.02 15.33 40.89
N SER A 144 -5.27 15.64 41.25
CA SER A 144 -6.52 14.99 40.83
C SER A 144 -6.72 14.92 39.30
N PRO A 145 -7.43 13.89 38.79
CA PRO A 145 -7.47 13.58 37.35
C PRO A 145 -8.20 14.61 36.46
N ASP A 146 -9.00 15.53 37.03
CA ASP A 146 -9.83 16.46 36.25
C ASP A 146 -9.08 17.71 35.75
N GLU A 147 -8.03 18.16 36.45
CA GLU A 147 -7.19 19.30 36.02
C GLU A 147 -6.06 18.91 35.06
N ARG A 148 -5.81 17.60 34.88
CA ARG A 148 -4.74 17.06 34.02
C ARG A 148 -5.01 17.24 32.51
N ALA A 149 -6.28 17.13 32.09
CA ALA A 149 -6.62 17.12 30.67
C ALA A 149 -6.25 18.41 29.89
N PRO A 150 -6.52 19.64 30.38
CA PRO A 150 -6.25 20.85 29.59
C PRO A 150 -4.77 21.24 29.51
N VAL A 151 -3.94 20.89 30.52
CA VAL A 151 -2.50 21.23 30.53
C VAL A 151 -1.69 20.22 29.71
N GLN A 152 -2.01 18.92 29.76
CA GLN A 152 -1.38 17.89 28.93
C GLN A 152 -1.69 18.08 27.42
N LEU A 153 -2.90 18.52 27.06
CA LEU A 153 -3.23 18.80 25.66
C LEU A 153 -2.43 19.96 25.07
N ARG A 154 -1.92 20.91 25.89
CA ARG A 154 -1.09 22.03 25.39
C ARG A 154 0.31 21.56 24.98
N HIS A 155 0.90 20.61 25.70
CA HIS A 155 2.20 20.04 25.34
C HIS A 155 2.11 19.12 24.11
N ALA A 156 1.04 18.33 23.98
CA ALA A 156 0.79 17.51 22.78
C ALA A 156 0.40 18.33 21.53
N LYS A 157 0.02 19.60 21.70
CA LYS A 157 -0.25 20.53 20.59
C LYS A 157 1.04 21.04 19.92
N VAL A 158 2.21 20.76 20.49
CA VAL A 158 3.51 21.11 19.93
C VAL A 158 3.94 20.02 18.93
N ALA A 159 3.52 20.22 17.68
CA ALA A 159 3.90 19.51 16.44
C ALA A 159 3.28 18.11 16.20
N PRO A 160 2.81 17.80 14.97
CA PRO A 160 3.36 18.26 13.69
C PRO A 160 2.64 19.50 13.14
N GLY A 161 3.41 20.42 12.55
CA GLY A 161 2.82 21.50 11.76
C GLY A 161 1.86 20.93 10.73
N ALA A 162 0.78 21.65 10.45
CA ALA A 162 -0.10 21.29 9.35
C ALA A 162 0.74 21.30 8.06
N HIS A 163 1.16 20.12 7.59
CA HIS A 163 1.93 19.96 6.37
C HIS A 163 0.99 19.32 5.35
N LEU A 164 0.59 20.08 4.34
CA LEU A 164 -0.06 19.56 3.16
C LEU A 164 0.92 18.62 2.46
N VAL A 165 0.62 17.33 2.40
CA VAL A 165 1.47 16.34 1.71
C VAL A 165 0.92 16.18 0.31
N LEU A 166 1.68 16.64 -0.68
CA LEU A 166 1.40 16.47 -2.09
C LEU A 166 2.12 15.22 -2.58
N GLN A 167 1.38 14.14 -2.79
CA GLN A 167 1.92 12.89 -3.31
C GLN A 167 1.66 12.80 -4.82
N VAL A 168 2.69 12.53 -5.62
CA VAL A 168 2.50 12.15 -7.02
C VAL A 168 2.15 10.66 -7.06
N PRO A 169 0.96 10.26 -7.54
CA PRO A 169 0.71 8.86 -7.82
C PRO A 169 1.58 8.45 -9.02
N ALA A 170 2.55 7.56 -8.80
CA ALA A 170 2.93 6.66 -9.89
C ALA A 170 1.66 5.85 -10.22
N GLY A 171 1.39 5.60 -11.50
CA GLY A 171 0.14 5.03 -11.97
C GLY A 171 -0.23 3.69 -11.31
N GLU A 172 -0.92 3.77 -10.17
CA GLU A 172 -1.26 2.64 -9.30
C GLU A 172 -2.74 2.71 -8.90
N GLN A 173 -3.59 3.05 -9.86
CA GLN A 173 -5.02 2.76 -9.75
C GLN A 173 -5.31 1.26 -10.06
N ALA A 174 -4.32 0.53 -10.61
CA ALA A 174 -4.42 -0.87 -10.98
C ALA A 174 -4.32 -1.84 -9.78
N ASP A 175 -3.51 -1.53 -8.77
CA ASP A 175 -3.28 -2.46 -7.64
C ASP A 175 -4.50 -2.56 -6.72
N GLN A 176 -5.28 -1.48 -6.55
CA GLN A 176 -6.47 -1.53 -5.72
C GLN A 176 -7.55 -2.47 -6.30
N THR A 177 -7.63 -2.60 -7.62
CA THR A 177 -8.55 -3.54 -8.27
C THR A 177 -8.08 -4.99 -8.14
N ASP A 178 -6.77 -5.24 -8.19
CA ASP A 178 -6.21 -6.59 -8.03
C ASP A 178 -6.26 -7.07 -6.58
N LEU A 179 -6.09 -6.17 -5.59
CA LEU A 179 -6.28 -6.50 -4.18
C LEU A 179 -7.75 -6.86 -3.88
N LEU A 180 -8.71 -6.13 -4.46
CA LEU A 180 -10.13 -6.43 -4.33
C LEU A 180 -10.49 -7.78 -4.98
N ARG A 181 -9.92 -8.09 -6.15
CA ARG A 181 -10.07 -9.42 -6.78
C ARG A 181 -9.49 -10.55 -5.92
N LEU A 182 -8.38 -10.30 -5.24
CA LEU A 182 -7.77 -11.24 -4.30
C LEU A 182 -8.69 -11.50 -3.09
N VAL A 183 -9.31 -10.46 -2.54
CA VAL A 183 -10.29 -10.57 -1.46
C VAL A 183 -11.52 -11.38 -1.90
N ASP A 184 -12.11 -11.07 -3.06
CA ASP A 184 -13.25 -11.81 -3.60
C ASP A 184 -12.92 -13.29 -3.84
N ARG A 185 -11.71 -13.58 -4.36
CA ARG A 185 -11.27 -14.96 -4.60
C ARG A 185 -11.11 -15.75 -3.29
N LEU A 186 -10.60 -15.10 -2.24
CA LEU A 186 -10.46 -15.72 -0.92
C LEU A 186 -11.83 -16.01 -0.30
N ASP A 187 -12.81 -15.12 -0.48
CA ASP A 187 -14.16 -15.30 0.03
C ASP A 187 -14.88 -16.48 -0.65
N VAL A 188 -14.76 -16.60 -1.98
CA VAL A 188 -15.26 -17.76 -2.73
C VAL A 188 -14.59 -19.06 -2.25
N GLY A 189 -13.27 -19.05 -2.03
CA GLY A 189 -12.52 -20.19 -1.52
C GLY A 189 -12.98 -20.63 -0.12
N LEU A 190 -13.16 -19.67 0.80
CA LEU A 190 -13.67 -19.92 2.14
C LEU A 190 -15.09 -20.46 2.12
N SER A 191 -15.96 -19.94 1.26
CA SER A 191 -17.33 -20.42 1.12
C SER A 191 -17.38 -21.89 0.65
N THR A 192 -16.47 -22.27 -0.24
CA THR A 192 -16.37 -23.64 -0.77
C THR A 192 -15.85 -24.60 0.30
N LEU A 193 -14.82 -24.20 1.04
CA LEU A 193 -14.29 -24.98 2.17
C LEU A 193 -15.33 -25.18 3.27
N ARG A 194 -16.17 -24.17 3.52
CA ARG A 194 -17.24 -24.27 4.50
C ARG A 194 -18.30 -25.29 4.06
N LYS A 195 -18.65 -25.32 2.77
CA LYS A 195 -19.56 -26.33 2.21
C LYS A 195 -18.98 -27.73 2.28
N THR A 196 -17.73 -27.94 1.84
CA THR A 196 -17.10 -29.27 1.90
C THR A 196 -16.93 -29.76 3.35
N SER A 197 -16.67 -28.86 4.30
CA SER A 197 -16.66 -29.20 5.73
C SER A 197 -18.03 -29.69 6.21
N GLN A 198 -19.11 -29.02 5.81
CA GLN A 198 -20.47 -29.46 6.10
C GLN A 198 -20.78 -30.82 5.47
N ASP A 199 -20.46 -31.00 4.18
CA ASP A 199 -20.68 -32.27 3.47
C ASP A 199 -19.92 -33.43 4.14
N VAL A 200 -18.68 -33.21 4.59
CA VAL A 200 -17.91 -34.23 5.32
C VAL A 200 -18.58 -34.57 6.65
N THR A 201 -19.12 -33.58 7.38
CA THR A 201 -19.85 -33.86 8.62
C THR A 201 -21.16 -34.63 8.39
N GLU A 202 -21.83 -34.42 7.26
CA GLU A 202 -23.01 -35.21 6.89
C GLU A 202 -22.62 -36.64 6.50
N LEU A 203 -21.60 -36.82 5.67
CA LEU A 203 -21.08 -38.13 5.29
C LEU A 203 -20.60 -38.94 6.52
N GLN A 204 -20.02 -38.28 7.53
CA GLN A 204 -19.66 -38.94 8.78
C GLN A 204 -20.88 -39.48 9.55
N LYS A 205 -22.01 -38.75 9.53
CA LYS A 205 -23.26 -39.21 10.14
C LYS A 205 -23.85 -40.39 9.36
N ASP A 206 -23.87 -40.31 8.03
CA ASP A 206 -24.39 -41.37 7.17
C ASP A 206 -23.55 -42.64 7.22
N LEU A 207 -22.23 -42.50 7.31
CA LEU A 207 -21.32 -43.63 7.50
C LEU A 207 -21.62 -44.33 8.83
N LYS A 208 -21.84 -43.58 9.92
CA LYS A 208 -22.18 -44.15 11.22
C LYS A 208 -23.48 -44.97 11.17
N ILE A 209 -24.52 -44.44 10.54
CA ILE A 209 -25.80 -45.14 10.35
C ILE A 209 -25.61 -46.40 9.47
N THR A 210 -24.80 -46.30 8.42
CA THR A 210 -24.55 -47.43 7.52
C THR A 210 -23.76 -48.54 8.22
N MET A 211 -22.78 -48.20 9.06
CA MET A 211 -22.03 -49.17 9.86
C MET A 211 -22.91 -49.92 10.85
N GLU A 212 -23.90 -49.24 11.45
CA GLU A 212 -24.88 -49.86 12.34
C GLU A 212 -25.75 -50.88 11.60
N LYS A 213 -26.31 -50.50 10.43
CA LYS A 213 -27.08 -51.41 9.57
C LYS A 213 -26.27 -52.61 9.06
N VAL A 214 -24.99 -52.41 8.74
CA VAL A 214 -24.09 -53.51 8.34
C VAL A 214 -23.83 -54.43 9.53
N GLY A 215 -23.69 -53.90 10.75
CA GLY A 215 -23.58 -54.69 11.98
C GLY A 215 -24.80 -55.59 12.20
N GLU A 216 -26.01 -55.03 12.08
CA GLU A 216 -27.26 -55.80 12.20
C GLU A 216 -27.36 -56.92 11.15
N LYS A 217 -27.02 -56.63 9.89
CA LYS A 217 -27.02 -57.62 8.81
C LYS A 217 -25.97 -58.71 9.01
N LYS A 218 -24.78 -58.39 9.56
CA LYS A 218 -23.77 -59.39 9.93
C LYS A 218 -24.32 -60.34 11.00
N VAL A 219 -24.91 -59.82 12.07
CA VAL A 219 -25.54 -60.63 13.12
C VAL A 219 -26.66 -61.50 12.58
N ALA A 220 -27.49 -60.99 11.67
CA ALA A 220 -28.54 -61.78 11.02
C ALA A 220 -27.96 -62.91 10.14
N THR A 221 -26.87 -62.63 9.42
CA THR A 221 -26.19 -63.63 8.57
C THR A 221 -25.52 -64.70 9.42
N ASP A 222 -24.87 -64.33 10.52
CA ASP A 222 -24.25 -65.28 11.46
C ASP A 222 -25.30 -66.21 12.10
N LYS A 223 -26.47 -65.67 12.46
CA LYS A 223 -27.61 -66.49 12.94
C LYS A 223 -28.10 -67.47 11.88
N LEU A 224 -28.17 -67.08 10.61
CA LEU A 224 -28.55 -67.96 9.50
C LEU A 224 -27.51 -69.05 9.25
N ILE A 225 -26.21 -68.72 9.33
CA ILE A 225 -25.11 -69.69 9.24
C ILE A 225 -25.20 -70.72 10.37
N GLU A 226 -25.52 -70.27 11.59
CA GLU A 226 -25.67 -71.17 12.73
C GLU A 226 -26.91 -72.06 12.63
N GLN A 227 -28.04 -71.54 12.12
CA GLN A 227 -29.23 -72.35 11.82
C GLN A 227 -28.97 -73.37 10.69
N GLY A 228 -28.20 -73.01 9.66
CA GLY A 228 -27.77 -73.93 8.60
C GLY A 228 -26.87 -75.05 9.13
N ARG A 229 -25.93 -74.73 10.03
CA ARG A 229 -25.10 -75.71 10.74
C ARG A 229 -25.90 -76.69 11.61
N ARG A 230 -27.04 -76.25 12.17
CA ARG A 230 -27.94 -77.10 12.96
C ARG A 230 -28.81 -78.01 12.08
N LYS A 231 -29.25 -77.55 10.90
CA LYS A 231 -30.03 -78.38 9.96
C LYS A 231 -29.20 -79.42 9.20
N GLY A 232 -27.90 -79.20 9.01
CA GLY A 232 -27.00 -80.18 8.37
C GLY A 232 -26.51 -81.32 9.28
N ARG A 233 -27.04 -81.46 10.51
CA ARG A 233 -26.70 -82.50 11.48
C ARG A 233 -27.82 -83.52 11.74
N HIS A 234 -28.88 -83.52 10.94
CA HIS A 234 -29.90 -84.56 10.93
C HIS A 234 -29.86 -85.36 9.63
#